data_AF-A0A7U3Z3A0-F1
#
_entry.id   AF-A0A7U3Z3A0-F1
#
_cell.length_a   1.000
_cell.length_b   1.000
_cell.length_c   1.000
_cell.angle_alpha   90.00
_cell.angle_beta   90.00
_cell.angle_gamma   90.00
#
_symmetry.space_group_name_H-M   'P 1'
#
loop_
_entity.id
_entity.type
_entity.pdbx_description
1 polymer ?
#
loop_
_entity_poly.entity_id
_entity_poly.type
_entity_poly.pdbx_seq_one_letter_code
_entity_poly.pdbx_strand_id
1 'polypeptide(L)'
;MPKLITHAWKNHKVSPDEPTIPDPVVMIKDNDHILIIADADTDADGSPDAKEIDATGQIETSLRKRKDGTGWQGEGDYVNARVIPYYVIPGNWRKVSGIDVKMGDLAKLSYNDRSVYAICADVGGEKYIGEASIAAIEALGGNPWGKGKKKIISGLDYGVTYEIVAGSASLSTTLNFETIQAYGRELFNENLPFSIPLENSKISAIELSTDKNGRPTVIISSESGGRIVKGYSDTFELGLILQSLPRVKVKSIPGLPLESFAEFIELADSHTEKFVGLFKNNYGLIREEVEDWFVPAYSPTATRNGCVAHQVSCLKLCALPYPKLGSRASINVDDFAEWTLSNGWTKITKRAALIAGDICVSGPRGHLTQFDHVYCFVSLSEYHPGYASIFDNQHFGIHLRSLDGDGSAVGEWRYALRMTQK
;
A
#
# COMPACT_ATOMS: atom_id res chain seq x y z
N MET A 1 18.19 -30.94 1.24
CA MET A 1 17.41 -31.42 0.07
C MET A 1 15.97 -31.05 0.31
N PRO A 2 15.23 -30.59 -0.72
CA PRO A 2 13.83 -30.25 -0.56
C PRO A 2 13.01 -31.46 -0.08
N LYS A 3 12.14 -31.26 0.90
CA LYS A 3 11.25 -32.27 1.46
C LYS A 3 9.80 -31.87 1.22
N LEU A 4 9.10 -32.65 0.41
CA LEU A 4 7.66 -32.53 0.26
C LEU A 4 6.97 -33.04 1.54
N ILE A 5 6.02 -32.27 2.06
CA ILE A 5 5.17 -32.68 3.17
C ILE A 5 3.90 -33.30 2.60
N THR A 6 3.73 -34.60 2.82
CA THR A 6 2.51 -35.32 2.49
C THR A 6 1.56 -35.27 3.68
N HIS A 7 0.66 -34.30 3.69
CA HIS A 7 -0.41 -34.17 4.68
C HIS A 7 -1.74 -33.84 4.01
N ALA A 8 -2.85 -34.22 4.64
CA ALA A 8 -4.20 -34.07 4.09
C ALA A 8 -4.80 -32.67 4.30
N TRP A 9 -3.97 -31.62 4.38
CA TRP A 9 -4.49 -30.25 4.38
C TRP A 9 -5.24 -30.00 3.08
N LYS A 10 -6.28 -29.17 3.15
CA LYS A 10 -7.14 -28.84 2.01
C LYS A 10 -7.20 -27.33 1.81
N ASN A 11 -7.34 -26.94 0.55
CA ASN A 11 -7.89 -25.65 0.14
C ASN A 11 -9.36 -25.60 0.58
N HIS A 12 -9.89 -24.44 0.94
CA HIS A 12 -11.27 -24.34 1.41
C HIS A 12 -12.20 -24.30 0.20
N LYS A 13 -13.08 -25.30 0.08
CA LYS A 13 -14.12 -25.26 -0.95
C LYS A 13 -15.28 -24.40 -0.45
N VAL A 14 -15.67 -23.40 -1.23
CA VAL A 14 -16.83 -22.57 -0.93
C VAL A 14 -18.11 -23.31 -1.36
N SER A 15 -18.03 -24.27 -2.30
CA SER A 15 -19.17 -25.10 -2.71
C SER A 15 -18.78 -26.54 -3.13
N PRO A 16 -19.63 -27.57 -2.88
CA PRO A 16 -19.48 -28.92 -3.44
C PRO A 16 -19.42 -28.95 -4.97
N ASP A 17 -20.04 -27.95 -5.61
CA ASP A 17 -20.15 -27.82 -7.07
C ASP A 17 -18.94 -27.13 -7.71
N GLU A 18 -17.99 -26.64 -6.90
CA GLU A 18 -16.75 -26.07 -7.42
C GLU A 18 -15.89 -27.15 -8.10
N PRO A 19 -15.23 -26.81 -9.22
CA PRO A 19 -14.31 -27.71 -9.88
C PRO A 19 -13.28 -28.21 -8.87
N THR A 20 -12.80 -29.44 -9.08
CA THR A 20 -11.84 -30.04 -8.13
C THR A 20 -10.55 -29.23 -8.15
N ILE A 21 -10.37 -28.41 -7.11
CA ILE A 21 -9.14 -27.65 -6.86
C ILE A 21 -8.04 -28.66 -6.51
N PRO A 22 -6.81 -28.51 -7.05
CA PRO A 22 -5.68 -29.33 -6.62
C PRO A 22 -5.50 -29.28 -5.10
N ASP A 23 -4.94 -30.33 -4.51
CA ASP A 23 -4.57 -30.28 -3.10
C ASP A 23 -3.40 -29.28 -2.87
N PRO A 24 -3.32 -28.64 -1.70
CA PRO A 24 -2.19 -27.79 -1.35
C PRO A 24 -0.86 -28.53 -1.47
N VAL A 25 0.16 -27.85 -1.99
CA VAL A 25 1.52 -28.37 -2.05
C VAL A 25 2.35 -27.68 -0.98
N VAL A 26 2.98 -28.46 -0.10
CA VAL A 26 3.87 -27.93 0.93
C VAL A 26 5.26 -28.54 0.78
N MET A 27 6.24 -27.69 0.52
CA MET A 27 7.63 -28.09 0.29
C MET A 27 8.56 -27.32 1.22
N ILE A 28 9.36 -28.04 1.99
CA ILE A 28 10.50 -27.48 2.72
C ILE A 28 11.65 -27.43 1.72
N LYS A 29 12.15 -26.25 1.36
CA LYS A 29 13.21 -26.10 0.34
C LYS A 29 14.59 -26.41 0.94
N ASP A 30 14.98 -25.63 1.95
CA ASP A 30 16.26 -25.64 2.68
C ASP A 30 16.15 -24.69 3.90
N ASN A 31 17.10 -24.72 4.85
CA ASN A 31 17.28 -23.74 5.96
C ASN A 31 15.99 -23.00 6.45
N ASP A 32 14.97 -23.74 6.89
CA ASP A 32 13.69 -23.18 7.36
C ASP A 32 12.89 -22.32 6.35
N HIS A 33 13.26 -22.35 5.06
CA HIS A 33 12.47 -21.86 3.93
C HIS A 33 11.43 -22.88 3.50
N ILE A 34 10.19 -22.42 3.44
CA ILE A 34 9.02 -23.24 3.11
C ILE A 34 8.33 -22.60 1.90
N LEU A 35 7.89 -23.43 0.96
CA LEU A 35 6.99 -23.04 -0.12
C LEU A 35 5.66 -23.76 0.07
N ILE A 36 4.59 -22.98 0.16
CA ILE A 36 3.21 -23.47 0.05
C ILE A 36 2.67 -23.02 -1.31
N ILE A 37 1.93 -23.88 -2.00
CA ILE A 37 1.08 -23.52 -3.14
C ILE A 37 -0.33 -23.95 -2.79
N ALA A 38 -1.22 -22.98 -2.64
CA ALA A 38 -2.59 -23.18 -2.19
C ALA A 38 -3.51 -22.15 -2.88
N ASP A 39 -4.79 -22.15 -2.51
CA ASP A 39 -5.63 -20.95 -2.62
C ASP A 39 -5.21 -19.90 -1.57
N ALA A 40 -5.91 -18.77 -1.56
CA ALA A 40 -5.83 -17.82 -0.46
C ALA A 40 -7.23 -17.38 -0.04
N ASP A 41 -7.81 -18.07 0.93
CA ASP A 41 -9.03 -17.62 1.58
C ASP A 41 -8.79 -16.33 2.34
N THR A 42 -9.78 -15.44 2.28
CA THR A 42 -9.67 -14.16 2.97
C THR A 42 -9.93 -14.32 4.46
N ASP A 43 -8.89 -14.07 5.25
CA ASP A 43 -8.96 -13.99 6.70
C ASP A 43 -9.31 -12.55 7.13
N ALA A 44 -10.35 -12.43 7.97
CA ALA A 44 -10.88 -11.16 8.49
C ALA A 44 -10.37 -10.83 9.90
N ASP A 45 -9.63 -11.74 10.52
CA ASP A 45 -9.31 -11.69 11.93
C ASP A 45 -8.43 -10.48 12.28
N GLY A 46 -8.62 -9.98 13.49
CA GLY A 46 -8.02 -8.72 13.94
C GLY A 46 -8.58 -7.45 13.29
N SER A 47 -9.46 -7.55 12.29
CA SER A 47 -10.16 -6.38 11.78
C SER A 47 -11.13 -5.80 12.82
N PRO A 48 -11.23 -4.47 13.00
CA PRO A 48 -12.16 -3.87 13.97
C PRO A 48 -13.62 -4.27 13.78
N ASP A 49 -14.00 -4.63 12.56
CA ASP A 49 -15.32 -5.06 12.15
C ASP A 49 -15.37 -6.54 11.71
N ALA A 50 -14.41 -7.38 12.15
CA ALA A 50 -14.28 -8.79 11.75
C ALA A 50 -15.61 -9.57 11.78
N LYS A 51 -16.34 -9.51 12.90
CA LYS A 51 -17.66 -10.18 13.09
C LYS A 51 -18.76 -9.65 12.17
N GLU A 52 -18.64 -8.41 11.73
CA GLU A 52 -19.60 -7.77 10.84
C GLU A 52 -19.35 -8.16 9.38
N ILE A 53 -18.09 -8.32 8.99
CA ILE A 53 -17.70 -8.61 7.61
C ILE A 53 -17.52 -10.10 7.32
N ASP A 54 -17.27 -10.90 8.34
CA ASP A 54 -17.16 -12.35 8.28
C ASP A 54 -17.88 -12.99 9.48
N ALA A 55 -18.65 -14.05 9.22
CA ALA A 55 -19.40 -14.75 10.27
C ALA A 55 -18.47 -15.49 11.25
N THR A 56 -17.30 -15.91 10.79
CA THR A 56 -16.27 -16.57 11.59
C THR A 56 -15.20 -15.61 12.12
N GLY A 57 -15.25 -14.34 11.72
CA GLY A 57 -14.25 -13.34 12.03
C GLY A 57 -14.10 -13.09 13.53
N GLN A 58 -12.86 -13.08 14.01
CA GLN A 58 -12.46 -12.90 15.40
C GLN A 58 -11.38 -11.84 15.50
N ILE A 59 -11.49 -10.93 16.46
CA ILE A 59 -10.47 -9.86 16.58
C ILE A 59 -9.22 -10.44 17.27
N GLU A 60 -9.44 -11.33 18.22
CA GLU A 60 -8.49 -11.75 19.24
C GLU A 60 -7.52 -12.86 18.84
N THR A 61 -7.76 -13.53 17.71
CA THR A 61 -6.98 -14.64 17.16
C THR A 61 -5.71 -14.15 16.47
N SER A 62 -5.82 -13.02 15.76
CA SER A 62 -4.68 -12.37 15.14
C SER A 62 -3.59 -11.95 16.14
N LEU A 63 -2.38 -11.69 15.64
CA LEU A 63 -1.21 -11.38 16.44
C LEU A 63 -1.50 -10.20 17.38
N ARG A 64 -1.53 -10.52 18.68
CA ARG A 64 -1.86 -9.59 19.75
C ARG A 64 -0.65 -8.82 20.26
N LYS A 65 -0.88 -7.57 20.65
CA LYS A 65 0.07 -6.73 21.39
C LYS A 65 0.34 -7.31 22.77
N ARG A 66 1.61 -7.34 23.16
CA ARG A 66 2.05 -7.85 24.47
C ARG A 66 2.87 -6.80 25.20
N LYS A 67 2.69 -6.77 26.53
CA LYS A 67 3.37 -5.79 27.42
C LYS A 67 4.88 -5.99 27.47
N ASP A 68 5.35 -7.20 27.20
CA ASP A 68 6.76 -7.59 27.23
C ASP A 68 7.49 -7.34 25.89
N GLY A 69 6.81 -6.77 24.89
CA GLY A 69 7.39 -6.52 23.58
C GLY A 69 7.42 -7.73 22.64
N THR A 70 6.93 -8.90 23.06
CA THR A 70 6.99 -10.15 22.28
C THR A 70 5.80 -10.37 21.35
N GLY A 71 4.92 -9.38 21.21
CA GLY A 71 3.74 -9.41 20.36
C GLY A 71 3.67 -8.22 19.42
N TRP A 72 2.51 -7.98 18.81
CA TRP A 72 2.29 -6.86 17.89
C TRP A 72 2.78 -5.53 18.48
N GLN A 73 3.54 -4.77 17.70
CA GLN A 73 4.08 -3.46 18.10
C GLN A 73 3.55 -2.29 17.26
N GLY A 74 2.81 -2.57 16.18
CA GLY A 74 2.16 -1.55 15.38
C GLY A 74 0.90 -0.97 16.03
N GLU A 75 0.05 -0.36 15.20
CA GLU A 75 -1.18 0.28 15.66
C GLU A 75 -2.23 -0.75 16.10
N GLY A 76 -2.94 -0.45 17.19
CA GLY A 76 -3.98 -1.31 17.75
C GLY A 76 -3.47 -2.40 18.69
N ASP A 77 -4.42 -3.11 19.32
CA ASP A 77 -4.11 -4.22 20.23
C ASP A 77 -3.90 -5.55 19.49
N TYR A 78 -4.26 -5.61 18.22
CA TYR A 78 -4.21 -6.77 17.34
C TYR A 78 -3.80 -6.34 15.93
N VAL A 79 -3.19 -7.24 15.16
CA VAL A 79 -2.89 -7.00 13.75
C VAL A 79 -4.20 -6.84 12.97
N ASN A 80 -4.38 -5.73 12.27
CA ASN A 80 -5.62 -5.46 11.55
C ASN A 80 -5.58 -5.98 10.10
N ALA A 81 -6.39 -7.00 9.79
CA ALA A 81 -6.48 -7.61 8.46
C ALA A 81 -6.73 -6.61 7.30
N ARG A 82 -7.40 -5.48 7.55
CA ARG A 82 -7.71 -4.48 6.51
C ARG A 82 -6.51 -3.67 6.03
N VAL A 83 -5.41 -3.67 6.77
CA VAL A 83 -4.26 -2.79 6.49
C VAL A 83 -2.92 -3.49 6.60
N ILE A 84 -2.85 -4.60 7.35
CA ILE A 84 -1.63 -5.39 7.50
C ILE A 84 -1.72 -6.64 6.64
N PRO A 85 -0.79 -6.85 5.69
CA PRO A 85 -0.70 -8.10 4.97
C PRO A 85 -0.17 -9.18 5.91
N TYR A 86 -0.97 -10.23 6.12
CA TYR A 86 -0.56 -11.40 6.88
C TYR A 86 -1.00 -12.69 6.19
N TYR A 87 -0.35 -13.79 6.58
CA TYR A 87 -0.78 -15.14 6.25
C TYR A 87 -1.02 -15.94 7.53
N VAL A 88 -1.71 -17.07 7.36
CA VAL A 88 -2.15 -17.95 8.45
C VAL A 88 -1.44 -19.29 8.33
N ILE A 89 -1.02 -19.84 9.47
CA ILE A 89 -0.44 -21.18 9.52
C ILE A 89 -1.41 -22.15 10.20
N PRO A 90 -1.52 -23.42 9.76
CA PRO A 90 -2.39 -24.39 10.43
C PRO A 90 -1.94 -24.65 11.88
N GLY A 91 -2.89 -24.82 12.82
CA GLY A 91 -2.56 -25.09 14.23
C GLY A 91 -1.75 -26.37 14.48
N ASN A 92 -1.78 -27.32 13.55
CA ASN A 92 -0.98 -28.55 13.60
C ASN A 92 0.35 -28.45 12.81
N TRP A 93 0.73 -27.27 12.30
CA TRP A 93 1.90 -27.07 11.44
C TRP A 93 3.15 -27.74 11.98
N ARG A 94 3.60 -27.37 13.19
CA ARG A 94 4.84 -27.89 13.79
C ARG A 94 4.83 -29.41 13.95
N LYS A 95 3.66 -29.98 14.27
CA LYS A 95 3.49 -31.43 14.43
C LYS A 95 3.64 -32.16 13.10
N VAL A 96 3.19 -31.55 12.00
CA VAL A 96 3.18 -32.15 10.65
C VAL A 96 4.50 -31.90 9.90
N SER A 97 4.97 -30.65 9.88
CA SER A 97 6.16 -30.24 9.13
C SER A 97 7.46 -30.51 9.89
N GLY A 98 7.42 -30.45 11.23
CA GLY A 98 8.59 -30.45 12.10
C GLY A 98 9.29 -29.09 12.21
N ILE A 99 8.77 -28.04 11.57
CA ILE A 99 9.33 -26.68 11.57
C ILE A 99 8.48 -25.76 12.45
N ASP A 100 9.13 -24.89 13.20
CA ASP A 100 8.47 -23.90 14.05
C ASP A 100 8.34 -22.57 13.30
N VAL A 101 7.16 -22.32 12.69
CA VAL A 101 6.79 -21.00 12.16
C VAL A 101 6.14 -20.23 13.29
N LYS A 102 6.72 -19.08 13.63
CA LYS A 102 6.30 -18.23 14.73
C LYS A 102 5.47 -17.07 14.21
N MET A 103 4.61 -16.55 15.09
CA MET A 103 3.93 -15.30 14.82
C MET A 103 4.95 -14.18 14.57
N GLY A 104 4.77 -13.44 13.48
CA GLY A 104 5.69 -12.42 12.98
C GLY A 104 6.64 -12.93 11.88
N ASP A 105 6.81 -14.25 11.69
CA ASP A 105 7.66 -14.78 10.63
C ASP A 105 7.15 -14.35 9.27
N LEU A 106 8.07 -13.99 8.38
CA LEU A 106 7.73 -13.38 7.12
C LEU A 106 7.56 -14.39 5.99
N ALA A 107 6.67 -14.06 5.06
CA ALA A 107 6.53 -14.73 3.79
C ALA A 107 6.45 -13.73 2.64
N LYS A 108 6.92 -14.15 1.46
CA LYS A 108 6.53 -13.55 0.19
C LYS A 108 5.32 -14.32 -0.34
N LEU A 109 4.20 -13.63 -0.50
CA LEU A 109 3.04 -14.17 -1.19
C LEU A 109 3.08 -13.72 -2.64
N SER A 110 2.83 -14.63 -3.59
CA SER A 110 2.72 -14.28 -5.00
C SER A 110 1.52 -14.93 -5.67
N TYR A 111 0.86 -14.20 -6.56
CA TYR A 111 -0.25 -14.70 -7.38
C TYR A 111 -0.22 -13.97 -8.73
N ASN A 112 -0.20 -14.73 -9.83
CA ASN A 112 0.05 -14.20 -11.17
C ASN A 112 1.35 -13.37 -11.24
N ASP A 113 1.26 -12.11 -11.64
CA ASP A 113 2.37 -11.15 -11.79
C ASP A 113 2.54 -10.24 -10.55
N ARG A 114 1.84 -10.54 -9.45
CA ARG A 114 1.82 -9.70 -8.24
C ARG A 114 2.42 -10.42 -7.05
N SER A 115 3.07 -9.66 -6.17
CA SER A 115 3.61 -10.17 -4.92
C SER A 115 3.49 -9.16 -3.78
N VAL A 116 3.36 -9.67 -2.56
CA VAL A 116 3.34 -8.88 -1.32
C VAL A 116 4.06 -9.65 -0.23
N TYR A 117 4.81 -8.96 0.64
CA TYR A 117 5.35 -9.55 1.85
C TYR A 117 4.31 -9.49 2.97
N ALA A 118 4.22 -10.54 3.74
CA ALA A 118 3.22 -10.71 4.79
C ALA A 118 3.85 -11.35 6.02
N ILE A 119 3.42 -10.97 7.22
CA ILE A 119 3.83 -11.62 8.47
C ILE A 119 2.89 -12.79 8.80
N CYS A 120 3.35 -13.79 9.55
CA CYS A 120 2.47 -14.77 10.16
C CYS A 120 1.71 -14.06 11.27
N ALA A 121 0.41 -13.80 11.09
CA ALA A 121 -0.36 -13.09 12.10
C ALA A 121 -1.56 -13.87 12.61
N ASP A 122 -1.83 -15.09 12.14
CA ASP A 122 -2.85 -15.94 12.73
C ASP A 122 -2.46 -17.42 12.69
N VAL A 123 -3.15 -18.22 13.51
CA VAL A 123 -3.09 -19.67 13.55
C VAL A 123 -4.47 -20.22 13.30
N GLY A 124 -4.66 -20.79 12.10
CA GLY A 124 -5.92 -21.35 11.66
C GLY A 124 -6.17 -22.75 12.22
N GLY A 125 -7.23 -23.37 11.73
CA GLY A 125 -7.58 -24.75 12.07
C GLY A 125 -6.54 -25.79 11.61
N GLU A 126 -6.72 -27.05 11.99
CA GLU A 126 -5.79 -28.13 11.64
C GLU A 126 -6.00 -28.73 10.24
N LYS A 127 -7.12 -28.37 9.58
CA LYS A 127 -7.60 -29.02 8.36
C LYS A 127 -7.28 -28.24 7.08
N TYR A 128 -7.28 -26.92 7.15
CA TYR A 128 -7.13 -26.04 5.98
C TYR A 128 -5.79 -25.31 6.01
N ILE A 129 -5.33 -24.86 4.85
CA ILE A 129 -4.11 -24.07 4.65
C ILE A 129 -4.32 -23.19 3.43
N GLY A 130 -3.69 -22.02 3.40
CA GLY A 130 -3.90 -21.04 2.33
C GLY A 130 -4.90 -19.97 2.75
N GLU A 131 -4.66 -19.30 3.88
CA GLU A 131 -5.47 -18.15 4.29
C GLU A 131 -4.56 -16.91 4.35
N ALA A 132 -5.09 -15.76 3.94
CA ALA A 132 -4.37 -14.50 3.90
C ALA A 132 -5.30 -13.33 4.22
N SER A 133 -4.76 -12.28 4.83
CA SER A 133 -5.56 -11.13 5.25
C SER A 133 -6.19 -10.38 4.07
N ILE A 134 -7.28 -9.66 4.35
CA ILE A 134 -7.92 -8.73 3.39
C ILE A 134 -6.88 -7.87 2.64
N ALA A 135 -5.91 -7.28 3.35
CA ALA A 135 -4.87 -6.45 2.76
C ALA A 135 -3.93 -7.23 1.83
N ALA A 136 -3.60 -8.48 2.17
CA ALA A 136 -2.79 -9.33 1.31
C ALA A 136 -3.56 -9.71 0.03
N ILE A 137 -4.83 -10.10 0.15
CA ILE A 137 -5.69 -10.44 -0.99
C ILE A 137 -5.83 -9.26 -1.96
N GLU A 138 -6.11 -8.06 -1.44
CA GLU A 138 -6.21 -6.84 -2.25
C GLU A 138 -4.87 -6.47 -2.92
N ALA A 139 -3.74 -6.60 -2.21
CA ALA A 139 -2.40 -6.34 -2.76
C ALA A 139 -2.03 -7.31 -3.90
N LEU A 140 -2.47 -8.56 -3.80
CA LEU A 140 -2.34 -9.58 -4.84
C LEU A 140 -3.34 -9.40 -6.00
N GLY A 141 -4.15 -8.33 -5.98
CA GLY A 141 -5.10 -8.00 -7.04
C GLY A 141 -6.46 -8.70 -6.94
N GLY A 142 -6.72 -9.39 -5.82
CA GLY A 142 -8.02 -9.97 -5.52
C GLY A 142 -9.03 -8.92 -5.06
N ASN A 143 -10.30 -9.32 -5.10
CA ASN A 143 -11.38 -8.58 -4.44
C ASN A 143 -12.10 -9.54 -3.48
N PRO A 144 -11.91 -9.42 -2.16
CA PRO A 144 -12.55 -10.31 -1.20
C PRO A 144 -14.03 -9.98 -0.97
N TRP A 145 -14.50 -8.85 -1.49
CA TRP A 145 -15.75 -8.22 -1.08
C TRP A 145 -16.94 -8.58 -1.97
N GLY A 146 -18.07 -8.81 -1.32
CA GLY A 146 -19.38 -8.82 -1.98
C GLY A 146 -19.88 -7.42 -2.32
N LYS A 147 -20.99 -7.36 -3.05
CA LYS A 147 -21.66 -6.11 -3.41
C LYS A 147 -21.88 -5.25 -2.15
N GLY A 148 -21.44 -3.99 -2.17
CA GLY A 148 -21.53 -3.12 -0.99
C GLY A 148 -20.33 -3.15 -0.05
N LYS A 149 -19.33 -4.02 -0.25
CA LYS A 149 -18.21 -4.24 0.69
C LYS A 149 -18.65 -4.51 2.13
N LYS A 150 -19.81 -5.15 2.28
CA LYS A 150 -20.42 -5.45 3.60
C LYS A 150 -20.01 -6.82 4.14
N LYS A 151 -19.64 -7.74 3.26
CA LYS A 151 -19.26 -9.11 3.60
C LYS A 151 -18.10 -9.56 2.73
N ILE A 152 -17.22 -10.33 3.33
CA ILE A 152 -16.22 -11.12 2.62
C ILE A 152 -16.95 -12.30 2.00
N ILE A 153 -16.74 -12.54 0.71
CA ILE A 153 -17.39 -13.62 -0.04
C ILE A 153 -16.42 -14.42 -0.92
N SER A 154 -15.16 -14.01 -0.98
CA SER A 154 -14.17 -14.60 -1.90
C SER A 154 -12.75 -14.45 -1.36
N GLY A 155 -11.88 -15.30 -1.86
CA GLY A 155 -10.43 -15.23 -1.73
C GLY A 155 -9.76 -15.17 -3.11
N LEU A 156 -8.56 -15.71 -3.21
CA LEU A 156 -7.89 -15.99 -4.49
C LEU A 156 -7.94 -17.48 -4.78
N ASP A 157 -8.06 -17.82 -6.05
CA ASP A 157 -8.02 -19.20 -6.51
C ASP A 157 -6.64 -19.85 -6.26
N TYR A 158 -6.59 -21.18 -6.42
CA TYR A 158 -5.36 -21.95 -6.32
C TYR A 158 -4.25 -21.41 -7.23
N GLY A 159 -3.03 -21.41 -6.70
CA GLY A 159 -1.84 -20.93 -7.38
C GLY A 159 -1.15 -19.79 -6.64
N VAL A 160 -1.67 -19.39 -5.48
CA VAL A 160 -1.00 -18.49 -4.56
C VAL A 160 0.19 -19.23 -3.96
N THR A 161 1.37 -18.65 -4.10
CA THR A 161 2.57 -19.16 -3.45
C THR A 161 2.80 -18.41 -2.14
N TYR A 162 3.20 -19.14 -1.10
CA TYR A 162 3.66 -18.59 0.17
C TYR A 162 5.08 -19.09 0.38
N GLU A 163 6.05 -18.24 0.08
CA GLU A 163 7.45 -18.51 0.38
C GLU A 163 7.73 -17.97 1.77
N ILE A 164 7.74 -18.83 2.79
CA ILE A 164 7.93 -18.48 4.20
C ILE A 164 9.39 -18.68 4.59
N VAL A 165 9.93 -17.78 5.41
CA VAL A 165 11.21 -17.96 6.10
C VAL A 165 10.94 -18.10 7.60
N ALA A 166 10.98 -19.33 8.12
CA ALA A 166 10.71 -19.53 9.54
C ALA A 166 11.82 -18.95 10.41
N GLY A 167 11.47 -18.42 11.58
CA GLY A 167 12.39 -17.74 12.50
C GLY A 167 12.80 -16.33 12.07
N SER A 168 12.17 -15.76 11.05
CA SER A 168 12.43 -14.39 10.56
C SER A 168 11.65 -13.30 11.29
N ALA A 169 10.86 -13.62 12.32
CA ALA A 169 10.05 -12.63 13.02
C ALA A 169 10.87 -11.41 13.51
N SER A 170 10.49 -10.22 13.04
CA SER A 170 11.12 -8.93 13.40
C SER A 170 10.05 -7.92 13.85
N LEU A 171 9.35 -8.23 14.94
CA LEU A 171 8.18 -7.47 15.43
C LEU A 171 8.44 -5.99 15.75
N SER A 172 9.70 -5.62 16.02
CA SER A 172 10.10 -4.21 16.23
C SER A 172 10.32 -3.42 14.94
N THR A 173 10.36 -4.13 13.81
CA THR A 173 10.54 -3.58 12.46
C THR A 173 9.23 -3.64 11.70
N THR A 174 8.53 -4.78 11.70
CA THR A 174 7.30 -5.02 10.95
C THR A 174 6.08 -4.44 11.67
N LEU A 175 5.87 -3.13 11.56
CA LEU A 175 4.86 -2.36 12.32
C LEU A 175 3.64 -1.95 11.48
N ASN A 176 3.79 -1.94 10.16
CA ASN A 176 2.78 -1.52 9.19
C ASN A 176 3.06 -2.17 7.83
N PHE A 177 2.21 -1.91 6.84
CA PHE A 177 2.36 -2.46 5.49
C PHE A 177 3.76 -2.20 4.92
N GLU A 178 4.23 -0.97 5.00
CA GLU A 178 5.47 -0.49 4.38
C GLU A 178 6.71 -1.14 4.98
N THR A 179 6.78 -1.20 6.31
CA THR A 179 7.90 -1.82 7.03
C THR A 179 7.95 -3.33 6.85
N ILE A 180 6.79 -3.99 6.69
CA ILE A 180 6.71 -5.41 6.31
C ILE A 180 7.29 -5.61 4.89
N GLN A 181 6.93 -4.75 3.94
CA GLN A 181 7.47 -4.84 2.59
C GLN A 181 8.99 -4.61 2.55
N ALA A 182 9.48 -3.63 3.30
CA ALA A 182 10.91 -3.32 3.36
C ALA A 182 11.73 -4.47 3.94
N TYR A 183 11.28 -5.02 5.08
CA TYR A 183 11.94 -6.16 5.72
C TYR A 183 11.92 -7.41 4.83
N GLY A 184 10.85 -7.62 4.06
CA GLY A 184 10.78 -8.75 3.13
C GLY A 184 11.74 -8.66 1.98
N ARG A 185 11.92 -7.49 1.37
CA ARG A 185 12.93 -7.35 0.31
C ARG A 185 14.34 -7.67 0.81
N GLU A 186 14.68 -7.20 2.01
CA GLU A 186 15.94 -7.53 2.68
C GLU A 186 16.07 -9.03 2.90
N LEU A 187 15.06 -9.64 3.53
CA LEU A 187 15.08 -11.05 3.93
C LEU A 187 15.18 -12.01 2.74
N PHE A 188 14.45 -11.74 1.65
CA PHE A 188 14.42 -12.62 0.48
C PHE A 188 15.62 -12.43 -0.44
N ASN A 189 16.60 -11.59 -0.05
CA ASN A 189 17.70 -11.16 -0.92
C ASN A 189 17.18 -10.75 -2.30
N GLU A 190 15.95 -10.23 -2.34
CA GLU A 190 15.45 -9.51 -3.50
C GLU A 190 16.20 -8.22 -3.46
N ASN A 191 17.38 -8.26 -4.09
CA ASN A 191 18.34 -7.19 -4.10
C ASN A 191 17.56 -5.89 -4.16
N LEU A 192 17.55 -5.19 -3.01
CA LEU A 192 17.79 -3.78 -3.11
C LEU A 192 19.09 -3.71 -3.91
N PRO A 193 19.19 -2.92 -4.98
CA PRO A 193 20.36 -2.89 -5.86
C PRO A 193 21.71 -2.53 -5.17
N PHE A 194 21.81 -2.62 -3.83
CA PHE A 194 22.99 -2.35 -3.01
C PHE A 194 22.93 -2.97 -1.60
N SER A 195 24.11 -3.15 -1.00
CA SER A 195 24.34 -3.41 0.43
C SER A 195 25.09 -2.22 1.07
N ILE A 196 24.84 -1.94 2.36
CA ILE A 196 25.55 -0.90 3.12
C ILE A 196 26.50 -1.60 4.10
N PRO A 197 27.78 -1.79 3.76
CA PRO A 197 28.75 -2.45 4.64
C PRO A 197 29.24 -1.45 5.71
N LEU A 198 28.40 -1.14 6.69
CA LEU A 198 28.83 -0.42 7.90
C LEU A 198 28.77 -1.40 9.08
N GLU A 199 29.94 -1.94 9.46
CA GLU A 199 30.07 -2.70 10.71
C GLU A 199 29.67 -1.83 11.90
N ASN A 200 28.66 -2.27 12.67
CA ASN A 200 28.32 -1.93 14.07
C ASN A 200 28.42 -0.47 14.56
N SER A 201 28.63 0.49 13.66
CA SER A 201 28.75 1.91 13.95
C SER A 201 27.39 2.53 13.70
N LYS A 202 26.79 3.08 14.76
CA LYS A 202 25.53 3.81 14.65
C LYS A 202 25.65 4.83 13.53
N ILE A 203 24.76 4.72 12.55
CA ILE A 203 24.69 5.65 11.44
C ILE A 203 24.24 6.99 12.02
N SER A 204 25.05 8.03 11.82
CA SER A 204 24.89 9.34 12.41
C SER A 204 24.09 10.29 11.52
N ALA A 205 24.18 10.12 10.20
CA ALA A 205 23.49 10.97 9.23
C ALA A 205 23.35 10.29 7.86
N ILE A 206 22.29 10.68 7.16
CA ILE A 206 22.07 10.39 5.74
C ILE A 206 21.90 11.74 5.03
N GLU A 207 22.64 11.93 3.94
CA GLU A 207 22.61 13.11 3.10
C GLU A 207 22.38 12.65 1.65
N LEU A 208 21.39 13.17 0.94
CA LEU A 208 21.31 12.96 -0.52
C LEU A 208 22.21 13.99 -1.21
N SER A 209 22.83 13.61 -2.32
CA SER A 209 23.85 14.37 -3.03
C SER A 209 23.91 13.95 -4.50
N THR A 210 24.89 14.45 -5.25
CA THR A 210 25.20 14.03 -6.62
C THR A 210 26.69 13.72 -6.74
N ASP A 211 27.05 12.69 -7.50
CA ASP A 211 28.45 12.44 -7.82
C ASP A 211 29.01 13.52 -8.78
N LYS A 212 30.33 13.44 -9.05
CA LYS A 212 31.03 14.37 -9.97
C LYS A 212 30.48 14.41 -11.40
N ASN A 213 29.61 13.47 -11.77
CA ASN A 213 28.97 13.37 -13.08
C ASN A 213 27.47 13.74 -13.02
N GLY A 214 26.99 14.29 -11.91
CA GLY A 214 25.59 14.67 -11.72
C GLY A 214 24.65 13.49 -11.44
N ARG A 215 25.16 12.29 -11.15
CA ARG A 215 24.30 11.15 -10.82
C ARG A 215 23.81 11.26 -9.38
N PRO A 216 22.51 11.06 -9.09
CA PRO A 216 22.00 11.11 -7.73
C PRO A 216 22.67 10.07 -6.82
N THR A 217 23.02 10.47 -5.60
CA THR A 217 23.70 9.63 -4.61
C THR A 217 23.15 9.84 -3.20
N VAL A 218 23.36 8.87 -2.32
CA VAL A 218 23.14 8.94 -0.88
C VAL A 218 24.49 8.80 -0.19
N ILE A 219 24.83 9.76 0.67
CA ILE A 219 25.99 9.72 1.56
C ILE A 219 25.52 9.28 2.94
N ILE A 220 26.02 8.14 3.38
CA ILE A 220 25.69 7.52 4.66
C ILE A 220 26.91 7.69 5.56
N SER A 221 26.76 8.41 6.66
CA SER A 221 27.84 8.71 7.61
C SER A 221 27.65 7.94 8.91
N SER A 222 28.72 7.40 9.48
CA SER A 222 28.71 6.73 10.78
C SER A 222 29.21 7.66 11.90
N GLU A 223 28.86 7.36 13.16
CA GLU A 223 29.42 8.04 14.34
C GLU A 223 30.94 7.87 14.45
N SER A 224 31.50 6.79 13.89
CA SER A 224 32.95 6.53 13.84
C SER A 224 33.67 7.32 12.74
N GLY A 225 32.96 8.15 11.97
CA GLY A 225 33.53 8.98 10.90
C GLY A 225 33.66 8.27 9.54
N GLY A 226 33.14 7.05 9.40
CA GLY A 226 33.04 6.37 8.12
C GLY A 226 31.99 7.02 7.22
N ARG A 227 32.25 7.07 5.91
CA ARG A 227 31.33 7.60 4.90
C ARG A 227 31.23 6.65 3.72
N ILE A 228 30.00 6.33 3.33
CA ILE A 228 29.67 5.56 2.13
C ILE A 228 28.88 6.46 1.20
N VAL A 229 29.26 6.52 -0.08
CA VAL A 229 28.51 7.24 -1.12
C VAL A 229 27.92 6.22 -2.08
N LYS A 230 26.60 6.21 -2.25
CA LYS A 230 25.89 5.25 -3.09
C LYS A 230 25.03 5.95 -4.13
N GLY A 231 25.28 5.71 -5.41
CA GLY A 231 24.41 6.17 -6.48
C GLY A 231 23.08 5.42 -6.53
N TYR A 232 22.01 6.11 -6.92
CA TYR A 232 20.71 5.52 -7.23
C TYR A 232 20.22 5.99 -8.60
N SER A 233 19.43 5.15 -9.26
CA SER A 233 18.97 5.35 -10.63
C SER A 233 17.52 5.84 -10.73
N ASP A 234 16.70 5.59 -9.70
CA ASP A 234 15.32 6.05 -9.63
C ASP A 234 14.82 6.22 -8.17
N THR A 235 13.58 6.69 -8.02
CA THR A 235 12.96 6.96 -6.72
C THR A 235 12.58 5.69 -5.95
N PHE A 236 12.40 4.57 -6.65
CA PHE A 236 12.19 3.27 -6.02
C PHE A 236 13.48 2.84 -5.33
N GLU A 237 14.63 2.88 -6.01
CA GLU A 237 15.95 2.60 -5.44
C GLU A 237 16.30 3.54 -4.28
N LEU A 238 15.95 4.83 -4.38
CA LEU A 238 16.10 5.78 -3.27
C LEU A 238 15.23 5.41 -2.05
N GLY A 239 13.95 5.09 -2.28
CA GLY A 239 13.03 4.64 -1.24
C GLY A 239 13.57 3.41 -0.53
N LEU A 240 14.19 2.49 -1.26
CA LEU A 240 14.85 1.31 -0.72
C LEU A 240 16.09 1.64 0.13
N ILE A 241 16.92 2.60 -0.28
CA ILE A 241 18.07 3.09 0.52
C ILE A 241 17.59 3.68 1.84
N LEU A 242 16.60 4.56 1.80
CA LEU A 242 16.11 5.25 2.99
C LEU A 242 15.36 4.30 3.94
N GLN A 243 14.62 3.33 3.41
CA GLN A 243 13.91 2.33 4.19
C GLN A 243 14.84 1.37 4.94
N SER A 244 16.05 1.13 4.43
CA SER A 244 17.06 0.32 5.15
C SER A 244 17.65 1.05 6.36
N LEU A 245 17.35 2.35 6.55
CA LEU A 245 17.90 3.21 7.60
C LEU A 245 16.80 3.97 8.40
N PRO A 246 15.75 3.29 8.91
CA PRO A 246 14.49 3.92 9.31
C PRO A 246 14.56 4.78 10.58
N ARG A 247 15.70 4.80 11.29
CA ARG A 247 15.87 5.51 12.57
C ARG A 247 16.85 6.69 12.51
N VAL A 248 17.34 7.02 11.32
CA VAL A 248 18.33 8.09 11.14
C VAL A 248 17.61 9.31 10.55
N LYS A 249 17.74 10.46 11.22
CA LYS A 249 17.25 11.72 10.65
C LYS A 249 18.00 12.00 9.35
N VAL A 250 17.28 11.93 8.23
CA VAL A 250 17.78 12.40 6.94
C VAL A 250 17.93 13.90 7.08
N LYS A 251 19.18 14.37 7.07
CA LYS A 251 19.44 15.81 7.00
C LYS A 251 19.38 16.18 5.53
N SER A 252 18.35 16.91 5.14
CA SER A 252 18.52 17.77 3.98
C SER A 252 19.52 18.84 4.36
N ILE A 253 20.73 18.79 3.80
CA ILE A 253 21.55 19.99 3.74
C ILE A 253 20.82 20.96 2.80
N PRO A 254 20.79 22.27 3.09
CA PRO A 254 20.28 23.26 2.15
C PRO A 254 20.90 23.01 0.76
N GLY A 255 20.06 22.75 -0.23
CA GLY A 255 20.54 22.35 -1.57
C GLY A 255 20.62 20.84 -1.80
N LEU A 256 20.08 20.00 -0.91
CA LEU A 256 19.51 18.74 -1.33
C LEU A 256 18.22 19.11 -2.08
N PRO A 257 18.19 18.95 -3.40
CA PRO A 257 17.36 19.83 -4.16
C PRO A 257 15.90 19.39 -4.06
N LEU A 258 15.14 20.21 -3.32
CA LEU A 258 13.86 20.75 -3.81
C LEU A 258 13.97 21.16 -5.29
N GLU A 259 15.17 21.37 -5.85
CA GLU A 259 15.51 21.49 -7.27
C GLU A 259 15.38 20.21 -8.10
N SER A 260 15.15 18.99 -7.60
CA SER A 260 14.79 17.83 -8.46
C SER A 260 13.28 17.69 -8.62
N PHE A 261 12.56 18.05 -7.55
CA PHE A 261 11.14 18.36 -7.57
C PHE A 261 10.87 19.65 -8.35
N ALA A 262 11.70 20.67 -8.15
CA ALA A 262 11.61 21.96 -8.83
C ALA A 262 12.21 21.88 -10.24
N GLU A 263 13.22 21.05 -10.55
CA GLU A 263 13.60 20.71 -11.94
C GLU A 263 12.49 19.92 -12.60
N PHE A 264 11.87 18.92 -11.96
CA PHE A 264 10.70 18.25 -12.54
C PHE A 264 9.52 19.22 -12.74
N ILE A 265 9.28 20.12 -11.78
CA ILE A 265 8.28 21.20 -11.87
C ILE A 265 8.71 22.29 -12.87
N GLU A 266 9.99 22.50 -13.15
CA GLU A 266 10.51 23.48 -14.12
C GLU A 266 10.64 22.88 -15.54
N LEU A 267 10.89 21.57 -15.65
CA LEU A 267 11.02 20.78 -16.89
C LEU A 267 9.68 20.21 -17.36
N ALA A 268 8.70 20.08 -16.48
CA ALA A 268 7.34 19.73 -16.87
C ALA A 268 6.72 20.89 -17.64
N ASP A 269 6.45 20.64 -18.92
CA ASP A 269 5.96 21.62 -19.88
C ASP A 269 4.50 22.02 -19.60
N SER A 270 3.83 21.37 -18.64
CA SER A 270 2.45 21.67 -18.25
C SER A 270 2.13 21.38 -16.77
N HIS A 271 1.11 22.06 -16.23
CA HIS A 271 0.51 21.74 -14.94
C HIS A 271 0.08 20.26 -14.82
N THR A 272 -0.34 19.65 -15.93
CA THR A 272 -0.73 18.24 -16.00
C THR A 272 0.44 17.32 -15.72
N GLU A 273 1.60 17.56 -16.34
CA GLU A 273 2.79 16.75 -16.13
C GLU A 273 3.31 16.89 -14.69
N LYS A 274 3.31 18.11 -14.16
CA LYS A 274 3.63 18.38 -12.74
C LYS A 274 2.74 17.57 -11.82
N PHE A 275 1.43 17.68 -12.01
CA PHE A 275 0.45 17.08 -11.11
C PHE A 275 0.41 15.56 -11.23
N VAL A 276 0.19 15.00 -12.42
CA VAL A 276 0.04 13.55 -12.63
C VAL A 276 1.36 12.81 -12.45
N GLY A 277 2.47 13.38 -12.92
CA GLY A 277 3.78 12.74 -12.83
C GLY A 277 4.32 12.72 -11.41
N LEU A 278 4.06 13.76 -10.60
CA LEU A 278 4.43 13.76 -9.19
C LEU A 278 3.74 12.60 -8.44
N PHE A 279 2.44 12.46 -8.65
CA PHE A 279 1.62 11.42 -8.03
C PHE A 279 2.04 10.00 -8.40
N LYS A 280 2.30 9.76 -9.69
CA LYS A 280 2.72 8.44 -10.18
C LYS A 280 4.01 7.95 -9.51
N ASN A 281 4.92 8.88 -9.21
CA ASN A 281 6.27 8.55 -8.78
C ASN A 281 6.50 8.69 -7.26
N ASN A 282 5.57 9.32 -6.51
CA ASN A 282 5.79 9.72 -5.11
C ASN A 282 4.57 9.50 -4.17
N TYR A 283 3.68 8.54 -4.47
CA TYR A 283 2.45 8.30 -3.67
C TYR A 283 2.69 8.20 -2.16
N GLY A 284 3.71 7.45 -1.73
CA GLY A 284 4.01 7.23 -0.30
C GLY A 284 4.32 8.53 0.44
N LEU A 285 5.18 9.38 -0.14
CA LEU A 285 5.54 10.69 0.42
C LEU A 285 4.34 11.63 0.51
N ILE A 286 3.47 11.59 -0.50
CA ILE A 286 2.24 12.39 -0.49
C ILE A 286 1.35 11.99 0.69
N ARG A 287 1.26 10.70 1.00
CA ARG A 287 0.46 10.21 2.11
C ARG A 287 1.02 10.65 3.46
N GLU A 288 2.35 10.63 3.62
CA GLU A 288 3.05 11.18 4.80
C GLU A 288 2.75 12.68 4.98
N GLU A 289 2.80 13.47 3.91
CA GLU A 289 2.48 14.92 3.98
C GLU A 289 0.99 15.19 4.23
N VAL A 290 0.08 14.33 3.75
CA VAL A 290 -1.35 14.39 4.11
C VAL A 290 -1.53 14.14 5.61
N GLU A 291 -0.81 13.18 6.17
CA GLU A 291 -0.80 12.90 7.61
C GLU A 291 -0.25 14.09 8.40
N ASP A 292 0.87 14.67 7.98
CA ASP A 292 1.49 15.82 8.64
C ASP A 292 0.65 17.11 8.59
N TRP A 293 -0.05 17.37 7.48
CA TRP A 293 -0.76 18.64 7.29
C TRP A 293 -2.23 18.61 7.72
N PHE A 294 -2.87 17.44 7.71
CA PHE A 294 -4.32 17.34 7.89
C PHE A 294 -4.77 16.42 9.02
N VAL A 295 -3.87 15.66 9.64
CA VAL A 295 -4.22 14.72 10.70
C VAL A 295 -3.76 15.28 12.06
N PRO A 296 -4.67 15.63 12.98
CA PRO A 296 -4.28 15.94 14.36
C PRO A 296 -3.61 14.70 14.97
N ALA A 297 -2.62 14.90 15.85
CA ALA A 297 -1.79 13.86 16.50
C ALA A 297 -2.55 12.71 17.23
N TYR A 298 -3.89 12.71 17.24
CA TYR A 298 -4.76 11.76 17.91
C TYR A 298 -5.82 11.08 17.00
N SER A 299 -5.76 11.19 15.67
CA SER A 299 -6.78 10.57 14.78
C SER A 299 -6.22 9.85 13.53
N PRO A 300 -5.69 8.64 13.66
CA PRO A 300 -5.02 7.88 12.58
C PRO A 300 -5.93 7.38 11.44
N THR A 301 -7.25 7.58 11.51
CA THR A 301 -8.21 7.18 10.46
C THR A 301 -8.51 8.27 9.41
N ALA A 302 -7.88 9.45 9.53
CA ALA A 302 -8.28 10.65 8.79
C ALA A 302 -7.99 10.65 7.28
N THR A 303 -7.21 9.70 6.75
CA THR A 303 -6.86 9.64 5.32
C THR A 303 -7.88 8.94 4.43
N ARG A 304 -8.78 8.10 4.98
CA ARG A 304 -9.82 7.38 4.19
C ARG A 304 -10.94 8.28 3.66
N ASN A 305 -11.22 9.39 4.33
CA ASN A 305 -12.19 10.41 3.91
C ASN A 305 -11.53 11.74 3.49
N GLY A 306 -10.22 11.71 3.25
CA GLY A 306 -9.40 12.89 2.93
C GLY A 306 -9.19 13.11 1.43
N CYS A 307 -10.16 12.77 0.57
CA CYS A 307 -9.98 12.85 -0.89
C CYS A 307 -9.53 14.24 -1.35
N VAL A 308 -10.13 15.31 -0.80
CA VAL A 308 -9.71 16.68 -1.06
C VAL A 308 -8.34 16.99 -0.44
N ALA A 309 -8.10 16.60 0.81
CA ALA A 309 -6.80 16.80 1.46
C ALA A 309 -5.65 16.20 0.64
N HIS A 310 -5.90 15.03 0.06
CA HIS A 310 -4.95 14.33 -0.80
C HIS A 310 -4.64 15.09 -2.10
N GLN A 311 -5.67 15.64 -2.77
CA GLN A 311 -5.46 16.47 -3.96
C GLN A 311 -4.75 17.79 -3.60
N VAL A 312 -5.14 18.41 -2.49
CA VAL A 312 -4.59 19.69 -2.02
C VAL A 312 -3.13 19.56 -1.61
N SER A 313 -2.74 18.47 -0.94
CA SER A 313 -1.34 18.20 -0.64
C SER A 313 -0.50 18.18 -1.90
N CYS A 314 -1.05 17.65 -2.98
CA CYS A 314 -0.30 17.49 -4.22
C CYS A 314 -0.25 18.75 -5.05
N LEU A 315 -1.34 19.53 -5.05
CA LEU A 315 -1.31 20.87 -5.61
C LEU A 315 -0.23 21.70 -4.90
N LYS A 316 -0.14 21.62 -3.57
CA LYS A 316 0.90 22.30 -2.78
C LYS A 316 2.31 21.81 -3.12
N LEU A 317 2.53 20.50 -3.17
CA LEU A 317 3.84 19.93 -3.53
C LEU A 317 4.26 20.26 -4.97
N CYS A 318 3.30 20.43 -5.89
CA CYS A 318 3.54 20.85 -7.27
C CYS A 318 3.70 22.37 -7.44
N ALA A 319 3.64 23.15 -6.35
CA ALA A 319 3.54 24.61 -6.38
C ALA A 319 2.40 25.14 -7.27
N LEU A 320 1.32 24.36 -7.42
CA LEU A 320 0.11 24.71 -8.16
C LEU A 320 -0.88 25.44 -7.25
N PRO A 321 -1.84 26.21 -7.77
CA PRO A 321 -2.84 26.88 -6.93
C PRO A 321 -3.59 25.89 -6.03
N TYR A 322 -3.62 26.14 -4.72
CA TYR A 322 -4.31 25.30 -3.74
C TYR A 322 -5.02 26.14 -2.66
N PRO A 323 -6.12 25.66 -2.06
CA PRO A 323 -6.80 26.32 -0.96
C PRO A 323 -5.92 26.35 0.30
N LYS A 324 -6.06 27.38 1.13
CA LYS A 324 -5.34 27.47 2.41
C LYS A 324 -5.52 26.18 3.22
N LEU A 325 -4.41 25.56 3.65
CA LEU A 325 -4.44 24.35 4.48
C LEU A 325 -5.23 24.59 5.78
N GLY A 326 -5.99 23.57 6.19
CA GLY A 326 -6.89 23.63 7.35
C GLY A 326 -8.19 24.41 7.13
N SER A 327 -8.40 24.99 5.93
CA SER A 327 -9.70 25.57 5.57
C SER A 327 -10.69 24.48 5.15
N ARG A 328 -11.99 24.80 5.17
CA ARG A 328 -13.03 23.88 4.67
C ARG A 328 -12.78 23.44 3.22
N ALA A 329 -12.37 24.37 2.36
CA ALA A 329 -12.03 24.10 0.96
C ALA A 329 -10.83 23.14 0.79
N SER A 330 -10.01 22.93 1.83
CA SER A 330 -8.90 21.99 1.80
C SER A 330 -9.25 20.55 2.21
N ILE A 331 -10.50 20.29 2.62
CA ILE A 331 -10.93 18.98 3.13
C ILE A 331 -12.34 18.56 2.66
N ASN A 332 -13.19 19.50 2.22
CA ASN A 332 -14.56 19.24 1.79
C ASN A 332 -14.72 19.43 0.27
N VAL A 333 -15.45 18.52 -0.36
CA VAL A 333 -15.60 18.44 -1.83
C VAL A 333 -16.34 19.66 -2.40
N ASP A 334 -17.45 20.05 -1.78
CA ASP A 334 -18.26 21.18 -2.21
C ASP A 334 -17.47 22.50 -2.10
N ASP A 335 -16.87 22.72 -0.93
CA ASP A 335 -16.07 23.92 -0.63
C ASP A 335 -14.82 23.99 -1.53
N PHE A 336 -14.20 22.84 -1.87
CA PHE A 336 -13.09 22.77 -2.80
C PHE A 336 -13.51 23.13 -4.23
N ALA A 337 -14.62 22.56 -4.70
CA ALA A 337 -15.14 22.86 -6.04
C ALA A 337 -15.50 24.34 -6.19
N GLU A 338 -16.15 24.94 -5.19
CA GLU A 338 -16.44 26.38 -5.17
C GLU A 338 -15.16 27.22 -5.17
N TRP A 339 -14.17 26.83 -4.36
CA TRP A 339 -12.88 27.51 -4.31
C TRP A 339 -12.15 27.48 -5.66
N THR A 340 -12.07 26.33 -6.32
CA THR A 340 -11.38 26.22 -7.63
C THR A 340 -12.02 27.12 -8.69
N LEU A 341 -13.35 27.14 -8.79
CA LEU A 341 -14.08 27.98 -9.73
C LEU A 341 -13.89 29.47 -9.43
N SER A 342 -13.92 29.84 -8.16
CA SER A 342 -13.65 31.21 -7.71
C SER A 342 -12.20 31.67 -7.98
N ASN A 343 -11.28 30.71 -8.14
CA ASN A 343 -9.88 30.94 -8.51
C ASN A 343 -9.61 30.73 -10.00
N GLY A 344 -10.64 30.79 -10.85
CA GLY A 344 -10.50 30.83 -12.30
C GLY A 344 -10.23 29.49 -12.96
N TRP A 345 -10.49 28.37 -12.28
CA TRP A 345 -10.42 27.05 -12.89
C TRP A 345 -11.63 26.83 -13.80
N THR A 346 -11.46 26.01 -14.84
CA THR A 346 -12.51 25.73 -15.81
C THR A 346 -13.30 24.48 -15.42
N LYS A 347 -14.63 24.57 -15.43
CA LYS A 347 -15.51 23.43 -15.24
C LYS A 347 -15.68 22.65 -16.55
N ILE A 348 -15.29 21.38 -16.55
CA ILE A 348 -15.41 20.46 -17.68
C ILE A 348 -16.65 19.57 -17.49
N THR A 349 -17.65 19.73 -18.37
CA THR A 349 -18.95 19.05 -18.25
C THR A 349 -19.14 17.91 -19.23
N LYS A 350 -18.14 17.63 -20.10
CA LYS A 350 -18.17 16.52 -21.05
C LYS A 350 -16.99 15.58 -20.79
N ARG A 351 -17.26 14.28 -20.61
CA ARG A 351 -16.21 13.26 -20.41
C ARG A 351 -15.21 13.19 -21.56
N ALA A 352 -15.69 13.36 -22.80
CA ALA A 352 -14.83 13.39 -23.98
C ALA A 352 -13.85 14.57 -24.01
N ALA A 353 -14.06 15.59 -23.15
CA ALA A 353 -13.15 16.72 -23.02
C ALA A 353 -12.16 16.54 -21.87
N LEU A 354 -12.20 15.43 -21.10
CA LEU A 354 -11.27 15.17 -20.01
C LEU A 354 -9.85 15.01 -20.52
N ILE A 355 -8.89 15.54 -19.76
CA ILE A 355 -7.46 15.34 -19.99
C ILE A 355 -6.78 14.98 -18.68
N ALA A 356 -5.62 14.35 -18.77
CA ALA A 356 -4.81 14.02 -17.60
C ALA A 356 -4.62 15.25 -16.70
N GLY A 357 -4.74 15.07 -15.38
CA GLY A 357 -4.60 16.14 -14.39
C GLY A 357 -5.89 16.89 -14.05
N ASP A 358 -6.98 16.64 -14.78
CA ASP A 358 -8.30 17.11 -14.38
C ASP A 358 -8.72 16.51 -13.03
N ILE A 359 -9.12 17.37 -12.08
CA ILE A 359 -9.67 16.90 -10.81
C ILE A 359 -11.16 16.66 -10.99
N CYS A 360 -11.54 15.40 -11.10
CA CYS A 360 -12.91 14.96 -11.25
C CYS A 360 -13.66 15.02 -9.92
N VAL A 361 -14.91 15.46 -9.99
CA VAL A 361 -15.87 15.43 -8.88
C VAL A 361 -16.90 14.36 -9.18
N SER A 362 -17.17 13.47 -8.22
CA SER A 362 -18.27 12.52 -8.28
C SER A 362 -19.33 12.77 -7.21
N GLY A 363 -20.48 12.15 -7.43
CA GLY A 363 -21.56 12.10 -6.45
C GLY A 363 -22.36 10.80 -6.53
N PRO A 364 -23.19 10.48 -5.53
CA PRO A 364 -23.97 9.26 -5.52
C PRO A 364 -24.93 9.20 -6.71
N ARG A 365 -25.08 8.00 -7.30
CA ARG A 365 -25.93 7.79 -8.47
C ARG A 365 -27.37 8.24 -8.24
N GLY A 366 -27.88 9.08 -9.13
CA GLY A 366 -29.24 9.63 -9.04
C GLY A 366 -29.39 10.83 -8.08
N HIS A 367 -28.32 11.26 -7.42
CA HIS A 367 -28.29 12.47 -6.58
C HIS A 367 -27.52 13.60 -7.28
N LEU A 368 -28.24 14.46 -8.00
CA LEU A 368 -27.67 15.45 -8.90
C LEU A 368 -26.85 16.56 -8.21
N THR A 369 -27.12 16.84 -6.94
CA THR A 369 -26.54 17.96 -6.20
C THR A 369 -25.64 17.53 -5.05
N GLN A 370 -25.48 16.23 -4.82
CA GLN A 370 -24.62 15.71 -3.77
C GLN A 370 -23.28 15.29 -4.38
N PHE A 371 -22.18 15.73 -3.77
CA PHE A 371 -20.85 15.28 -4.10
C PHE A 371 -20.30 14.40 -2.98
N ASP A 372 -19.51 13.39 -3.35
CA ASP A 372 -18.97 12.41 -2.41
C ASP A 372 -17.45 12.27 -2.46
N HIS A 373 -16.82 12.56 -3.60
CA HIS A 373 -15.41 12.26 -3.81
C HIS A 373 -14.75 13.13 -4.88
N VAL A 374 -13.45 13.31 -4.74
CA VAL A 374 -12.58 13.90 -5.77
C VAL A 374 -11.41 13.00 -6.10
N TYR A 375 -11.02 12.99 -7.37
CA TYR A 375 -9.95 12.15 -7.89
C TYR A 375 -9.31 12.80 -9.10
N CYS A 376 -8.02 12.54 -9.33
CA CYS A 376 -7.30 13.02 -10.49
C CYS A 376 -7.49 12.05 -11.66
N PHE A 377 -7.95 12.55 -12.81
CA PHE A 377 -8.09 11.77 -14.03
C PHE A 377 -6.74 11.60 -14.72
N VAL A 378 -6.47 10.40 -15.23
CA VAL A 378 -5.25 10.10 -16.00
C VAL A 378 -5.62 9.83 -17.46
N SER A 379 -6.45 8.82 -17.71
CA SER A 379 -6.88 8.45 -19.06
C SER A 379 -8.21 7.70 -19.04
N LEU A 380 -8.94 7.71 -20.15
CA LEU A 380 -10.06 6.79 -20.34
C LEU A 380 -9.52 5.37 -20.54
N SER A 381 -10.26 4.37 -20.06
CA SER A 381 -9.92 2.98 -20.33
C SER A 381 -10.24 2.62 -21.78
N GLU A 382 -9.27 2.04 -22.47
CA GLU A 382 -9.47 1.49 -23.83
C GLU A 382 -10.25 0.17 -23.81
N TYR A 383 -10.18 -0.55 -22.69
CA TYR A 383 -10.74 -1.90 -22.55
C TYR A 383 -12.09 -1.94 -21.83
N HIS A 384 -12.42 -0.89 -21.07
CA HIS A 384 -13.64 -0.81 -20.27
C HIS A 384 -14.38 0.50 -20.54
N PRO A 385 -15.34 0.52 -21.49
CA PRO A 385 -16.15 1.70 -21.76
C PRO A 385 -16.81 2.23 -20.48
N GLY A 386 -16.73 3.54 -20.24
CA GLY A 386 -17.25 4.17 -19.02
C GLY A 386 -16.27 4.19 -17.84
N TYR A 387 -15.09 3.57 -17.97
CA TYR A 387 -14.06 3.59 -16.93
C TYR A 387 -12.91 4.54 -17.29
N ALA A 388 -12.21 5.01 -16.27
CA ALA A 388 -10.99 5.77 -16.39
C ALA A 388 -9.90 5.21 -15.46
N SER A 389 -8.66 5.28 -15.91
CA SER A 389 -7.49 5.24 -15.04
C SER A 389 -7.46 6.55 -14.26
N ILE A 390 -7.43 6.44 -12.94
CA ILE A 390 -7.48 7.58 -12.03
C ILE A 390 -6.44 7.44 -10.93
N PHE A 391 -6.30 8.52 -10.20
CA PHE A 391 -5.58 8.60 -8.96
C PHE A 391 -6.49 9.16 -7.86
N ASP A 392 -6.53 8.52 -6.68
CA ASP A 392 -7.21 9.06 -5.50
C ASP A 392 -6.62 8.53 -4.18
N ASN A 393 -7.29 8.77 -3.06
CA ASN A 393 -6.89 8.33 -1.72
C ASN A 393 -7.47 6.96 -1.30
N GLN A 394 -8.21 6.28 -2.18
CA GLN A 394 -8.89 5.00 -1.89
C GLN A 394 -8.02 3.80 -2.22
N HIS A 395 -7.07 3.96 -3.15
CA HIS A 395 -6.15 2.91 -3.58
C HIS A 395 -4.74 3.47 -3.77
N PHE A 396 -3.72 2.64 -3.54
CA PHE A 396 -2.33 3.03 -3.79
C PHE A 396 -2.06 3.08 -5.30
N GLY A 397 -1.58 4.23 -5.77
CA GLY A 397 -1.23 4.44 -7.17
C GLY A 397 -2.42 4.56 -8.13
N ILE A 398 -2.13 4.42 -9.42
CA ILE A 398 -3.13 4.52 -10.49
C ILE A 398 -3.96 3.24 -10.54
N HIS A 399 -5.27 3.37 -10.59
CA HIS A 399 -6.21 2.25 -10.68
C HIS A 399 -7.43 2.63 -11.53
N LEU A 400 -8.22 1.63 -11.90
CA LEU A 400 -9.43 1.83 -12.71
C LEU A 400 -10.62 2.23 -11.84
N ARG A 401 -11.40 3.22 -12.29
CA ARG A 401 -12.67 3.66 -11.68
C ARG A 401 -13.75 3.83 -12.72
N SER A 402 -14.97 3.40 -12.38
CA SER A 402 -16.16 3.68 -13.18
C SER A 402 -16.54 5.16 -13.10
N LEU A 403 -16.71 5.81 -14.25
CA LEU A 403 -17.27 7.16 -14.35
C LEU A 403 -18.81 7.14 -14.32
N ASP A 404 -19.43 6.00 -14.64
CA ASP A 404 -20.90 5.80 -14.61
C ASP A 404 -21.46 5.46 -13.23
N GLY A 405 -20.61 5.45 -12.20
CA GLY A 405 -21.00 5.03 -10.85
C GLY A 405 -21.44 3.56 -10.78
N ASP A 406 -20.85 2.70 -11.61
CA ASP A 406 -21.03 1.26 -11.51
C ASP A 406 -20.20 0.72 -10.34
N GLY A 407 -20.91 0.27 -9.30
CA GLY A 407 -20.35 -0.11 -8.00
C GLY A 407 -20.99 0.69 -6.87
N SER A 408 -21.37 0.02 -5.79
CA SER A 408 -22.16 0.61 -4.70
C SER A 408 -21.44 1.68 -3.86
N ALA A 409 -20.13 1.85 -4.05
CA ALA A 409 -19.29 2.81 -3.32
C ALA A 409 -18.61 3.83 -4.26
N VAL A 410 -18.96 3.80 -5.55
CA VAL A 410 -18.35 4.65 -6.58
C VAL A 410 -19.41 5.62 -7.07
N GLY A 411 -19.28 6.89 -6.69
CA GLY A 411 -20.12 7.95 -7.24
C GLY A 411 -19.94 8.09 -8.75
N GLU A 412 -21.01 8.47 -9.45
CA GLU A 412 -20.93 8.83 -10.85
C GLU A 412 -20.21 10.17 -11.02
N TRP A 413 -19.38 10.23 -12.05
CA TRP A 413 -18.71 11.44 -12.47
C TRP A 413 -19.74 12.54 -12.77
N ARG A 414 -19.49 13.75 -12.25
CA ARG A 414 -20.37 14.92 -12.41
C ARG A 414 -19.79 15.91 -13.42
N TYR A 415 -18.55 16.28 -13.17
CA TYR A 415 -17.76 17.21 -13.94
C TYR A 415 -16.30 17.07 -13.49
N ALA A 416 -15.41 17.74 -14.19
CA ALA A 416 -14.06 17.94 -13.70
C ALA A 416 -13.71 19.42 -13.57
N LEU A 417 -12.70 19.68 -12.75
CA LEU A 417 -12.14 20.98 -12.46
C LEU A 417 -10.75 20.99 -13.09
N ARG A 418 -10.61 21.83 -14.11
CA ARG A 418 -9.35 21.99 -14.84
C ARG A 418 -8.65 23.26 -14.37
N MET A 419 -7.42 23.08 -13.88
CA MET A 419 -6.52 24.20 -13.60
C MET A 419 -6.39 25.10 -14.82
N THR A 420 -6.45 26.40 -14.59
CA THR A 420 -6.11 27.38 -15.63
C THR A 420 -4.65 27.15 -16.02
N GLN A 421 -4.41 26.84 -17.29
CA GLN A 421 -3.04 26.63 -17.79
C GLN A 421 -2.34 28.00 -17.83
N LYS A 422 -1.22 28.10 -17.12
CA LYS A 422 -0.24 29.16 -17.32
C LYS A 422 1.10 28.51 -17.60
#